data_AF-A0A397AB40-F1
#
_entry.id   AF-A0A397AB40-F1
#
_cell.length_a   1.000
_cell.length_b   1.000
_cell.length_c   1.000
_cell.angle_alpha   90.00
_cell.angle_beta   90.00
_cell.angle_gamma   90.00
#
_symmetry.space_group_name_H-M   'P 1'
#
loop_
_entity.id
_entity.type
_entity.pdbx_description
1 polymer ?
#
loop_
_entity_poly.entity_id
_entity_poly.type
_entity_poly.pdbx_seq_one_letter_code
_entity_poly.pdbx_strand_id
1 'polypeptide(L)'
;MRYDFFTAQISFVKAITDICEDLRLVDVSKRKELLPTKLTRLHETLPKYASLPLCRSTDHFYHVAAVCAQEGYVFKTHERAPVLMHFLTTPNSAHMDVSCALFAHLHAQDEHIDTVKCNAPVLNESTPFIDELLLVRQFYDDLRQEVLVMQLISYLDDVFKREHLKLKLHPYRILSTGASTGLIELVANATSFDGLKKILGRAPGGSFSFETAPFKLTMEMVECMGGKDSANFKTFTDLCIQAAVAARRHGETLYTLVEVMSFHSKLPCFSGIIISKMLLLTTFFSAFVTNVVILGNVTATLQAFRDRLFLNVPEDKVGRVVEGLIHKAFDNFGTAKYDQFQEYSNGIAK
;
A
#
# COMPACT_ATOMS: atom_id res chain seq x y z
N MET A 1 -34.85 1.31 9.61
CA MET A 1 -34.13 0.93 10.83
C MET A 1 -32.95 -0.02 10.58
N ARG A 2 -33.10 -1.27 10.12
CA ARG A 2 -31.94 -2.17 9.82
C ARG A 2 -31.03 -1.69 8.68
N TYR A 3 -31.60 -1.14 7.62
CA TYR A 3 -30.83 -0.69 6.45
C TYR A 3 -30.20 0.70 6.63
N ASP A 4 -30.62 1.45 7.66
CA ASP A 4 -30.25 2.85 7.84
C ASP A 4 -28.75 2.96 8.17
N PHE A 5 -28.21 2.01 8.95
CA PHE A 5 -26.77 1.92 9.23
C PHE A 5 -25.96 1.75 7.93
N PHE A 6 -26.26 0.73 7.13
CA PHE A 6 -25.52 0.45 5.91
C PHE A 6 -25.66 1.58 4.88
N THR A 7 -26.87 2.11 4.73
CA THR A 7 -27.14 3.23 3.83
C THR A 7 -26.36 4.45 4.26
N ALA A 8 -26.39 4.80 5.55
CA ALA A 8 -25.64 5.94 6.06
C ALA A 8 -24.13 5.76 5.94
N GLN A 9 -23.62 4.55 6.16
CA GLN A 9 -22.21 4.23 5.98
C GLN A 9 -21.77 4.34 4.51
N ILE A 10 -22.57 3.82 3.57
CA ILE A 10 -22.32 3.98 2.12
C ILE A 10 -22.35 5.46 1.75
N SER A 11 -23.33 6.23 2.25
CA SER A 11 -23.41 7.67 2.02
C SER A 11 -22.20 8.42 2.57
N PHE A 12 -21.70 8.04 3.75
CA PHE A 12 -20.49 8.62 4.35
C PHE A 12 -19.24 8.33 3.51
N VAL A 13 -19.02 7.07 3.13
CA VAL A 13 -17.88 6.69 2.27
C VAL A 13 -17.97 7.41 0.93
N LYS A 14 -19.16 7.49 0.33
CA LYS A 14 -19.39 8.25 -0.90
C LYS A 14 -19.05 9.72 -0.72
N ALA A 15 -19.52 10.36 0.34
CA ALA A 15 -19.27 11.77 0.63
C ALA A 15 -17.77 12.08 0.76
N ILE A 16 -17.00 11.18 1.40
CA ILE A 16 -15.54 11.31 1.45
C ILE A 16 -14.95 11.21 0.04
N THR A 17 -15.35 10.22 -0.76
CA THR A 17 -14.81 10.07 -2.12
C THR A 17 -15.20 11.23 -3.05
N ASP A 18 -16.41 11.78 -2.91
CA ASP A 18 -16.93 12.90 -3.70
C ASP A 18 -16.12 14.18 -3.49
N ILE A 19 -15.60 14.43 -2.28
CA ILE A 19 -14.73 15.59 -2.00
C ILE A 19 -13.52 15.60 -2.94
N CYS A 20 -12.97 14.43 -3.24
CA CYS A 20 -11.77 14.30 -4.07
C CYS A 20 -12.09 14.45 -5.55
N GLU A 21 -13.22 13.90 -5.99
CA GLU A 21 -13.74 14.14 -7.35
C GLU A 21 -14.03 15.62 -7.59
N ASP A 22 -14.67 16.28 -6.63
CA ASP A 22 -14.95 17.71 -6.71
C ASP A 22 -13.65 18.52 -6.82
N LEU A 23 -12.67 18.24 -5.97
CA LEU A 23 -11.39 18.94 -5.96
C LEU A 23 -10.56 18.65 -7.20
N ARG A 24 -10.71 17.49 -7.84
CA ARG A 24 -10.05 17.18 -9.11
C ARG A 24 -10.40 18.18 -10.20
N LEU A 25 -11.67 18.58 -10.26
CA LEU A 25 -12.17 19.54 -11.26
C LEU A 25 -11.77 20.99 -10.96
N VAL A 26 -11.23 21.25 -9.76
CA VAL A 26 -10.75 22.57 -9.35
C VAL A 26 -9.29 22.76 -9.76
N ASP A 27 -8.93 23.98 -10.14
CA ASP A 27 -7.54 24.39 -10.37
C ASP A 27 -6.64 24.10 -9.14
N VAL A 28 -5.44 23.58 -9.39
CA VAL A 28 -4.50 23.12 -8.35
C VAL A 28 -4.23 24.21 -7.29
N SER A 29 -4.17 25.49 -7.69
CA SER A 29 -3.90 26.61 -6.78
C SER A 29 -5.01 26.84 -5.75
N LYS A 30 -6.26 26.50 -6.08
CA LYS A 30 -7.44 26.76 -5.23
C LYS A 30 -7.83 25.58 -4.35
N ARG A 31 -7.36 24.36 -4.66
CA ARG A 31 -7.76 23.14 -3.94
C ARG A 31 -7.51 23.21 -2.43
N LYS A 32 -6.36 23.77 -2.02
CA LYS A 32 -5.98 23.90 -0.61
C LYS A 32 -6.92 24.83 0.17
N GLU A 33 -7.39 25.91 -0.46
CA GLU A 33 -8.30 26.87 0.15
C GLU A 33 -9.72 26.30 0.29
N LEU A 34 -10.15 25.46 -0.65
CA LEU A 34 -11.51 24.89 -0.65
C LEU A 34 -11.66 23.66 0.24
N LEU A 35 -10.58 22.92 0.52
CA LEU A 35 -10.66 21.67 1.27
C LEU A 35 -11.30 21.85 2.67
N PRO A 36 -10.90 22.84 3.51
CA PRO A 36 -11.48 23.00 4.84
C PRO A 36 -12.99 23.18 4.81
N THR A 37 -13.51 24.00 3.89
CA THR A 37 -14.96 24.21 3.72
C THR A 37 -15.69 22.91 3.37
N LYS A 38 -15.11 22.07 2.51
CA LYS A 38 -15.68 20.76 2.16
C LYS A 38 -15.67 19.79 3.35
N LEU A 39 -14.59 19.77 4.13
CA LEU A 39 -14.48 18.91 5.32
C LEU A 39 -15.41 19.36 6.45
N THR A 40 -15.62 20.67 6.64
CA THR A 40 -16.62 21.19 7.57
C THR A 40 -18.02 20.71 7.21
N ARG A 41 -18.38 20.77 5.92
CA ARG A 41 -19.66 20.25 5.45
C ARG A 41 -19.80 18.74 5.67
N LEU A 42 -18.73 17.97 5.44
CA LEU A 42 -18.72 16.53 5.75
C LEU A 42 -19.00 16.30 7.24
N HIS A 43 -18.35 17.07 8.12
CA HIS A 43 -18.55 17.00 9.57
C HIS A 43 -20.01 17.23 9.98
N GLU A 44 -20.65 18.28 9.43
CA GLU A 44 -22.06 18.62 9.70
C GLU A 44 -23.03 17.51 9.28
N THR A 45 -22.64 16.69 8.30
CA THR A 45 -23.46 15.59 7.76
C THR A 45 -23.05 14.21 8.28
N LEU A 46 -22.18 14.13 9.30
CA LEU A 46 -21.71 12.85 9.83
C LEU A 46 -22.88 11.98 10.32
N PRO A 47 -22.99 10.73 9.85
CA PRO A 47 -23.91 9.78 10.44
C PRO A 47 -23.61 9.48 11.90
N LYS A 48 -24.67 9.20 12.68
CA LYS A 48 -24.59 8.80 14.09
C LYS A 48 -23.70 7.57 14.35
N TYR A 49 -23.50 6.71 13.36
CA TYR A 49 -22.72 5.48 13.48
C TYR A 49 -21.62 5.40 12.42
N ALA A 50 -21.12 6.55 11.95
CA ALA A 50 -20.04 6.58 10.98
C ALA A 50 -18.81 5.86 11.54
N SER A 51 -18.26 4.94 10.77
CA SER A 51 -16.97 4.30 11.04
C SER A 51 -16.07 4.43 9.81
N LEU A 52 -14.77 4.28 10.00
CA LEU A 52 -13.84 4.27 8.87
C LEU A 52 -13.79 2.86 8.28
N PRO A 53 -14.00 2.68 6.97
CA PRO A 53 -14.23 1.37 6.38
C PRO A 53 -12.93 0.62 6.05
N LEU A 54 -11.78 1.09 6.56
CA LEU A 54 -10.50 0.42 6.42
C LEU A 54 -10.28 -0.63 7.51
N CYS A 55 -11.13 -0.71 8.53
CA CYS A 55 -11.04 -1.70 9.61
C CYS A 55 -11.48 -3.11 9.18
N ARG A 56 -10.90 -4.14 9.82
CA ARG A 56 -11.35 -5.52 9.73
C ARG A 56 -12.59 -5.72 10.59
N SER A 57 -13.38 -6.73 10.28
CA SER A 57 -14.54 -7.12 11.10
C SER A 57 -14.17 -7.48 12.54
N THR A 58 -12.93 -7.92 12.78
CA THR A 58 -12.38 -8.29 14.09
C THR A 58 -11.61 -7.17 14.78
N ASP A 59 -11.46 -5.99 14.15
CA ASP A 59 -10.85 -4.84 14.81
C ASP A 59 -11.86 -4.20 15.78
N HIS A 60 -11.37 -3.47 16.78
CA HIS A 60 -12.23 -2.67 17.65
C HIS A 60 -13.07 -1.68 16.84
N PHE A 61 -14.35 -1.57 17.19
CA PHE A 61 -15.22 -0.60 16.53
C PHE A 61 -14.97 0.81 17.09
N TYR A 62 -14.45 1.67 16.22
CA TYR A 62 -14.28 3.10 16.49
C TYR A 62 -15.32 3.91 15.72
N HIS A 63 -16.04 4.76 16.45
CA HIS A 63 -16.99 5.71 15.89
C HIS A 63 -16.29 7.02 15.52
N VAL A 64 -16.58 7.57 14.34
CA VAL A 64 -16.08 8.87 13.88
C VAL A 64 -16.81 9.99 14.61
N ALA A 65 -16.16 10.58 15.62
CA ALA A 65 -16.71 11.66 16.42
C ALA A 65 -16.63 13.03 15.72
N ALA A 66 -15.56 13.27 14.94
CA ALA A 66 -15.39 14.53 14.22
C ALA A 66 -14.49 14.39 12.98
N VAL A 67 -14.59 15.37 12.07
CA VAL A 67 -13.66 15.54 10.95
C VAL A 67 -12.76 16.75 11.26
N CYS A 68 -11.45 16.57 11.23
CA CYS A 68 -10.48 17.63 11.52
C CYS A 68 -10.30 18.54 10.28
N ALA A 69 -11.28 19.41 10.02
CA ALA A 69 -11.38 20.16 8.76
C ALA A 69 -10.16 21.02 8.41
N GLN A 70 -9.41 21.50 9.41
CA GLN A 70 -8.24 22.36 9.21
C GLN A 70 -6.93 21.60 8.99
N GLU A 71 -6.92 20.30 9.28
CA GLU A 71 -5.72 19.46 9.21
C GLU A 71 -5.64 18.65 7.91
N GLY A 72 -6.68 18.73 7.08
CA GLY A 72 -6.69 18.08 5.78
C GLY A 72 -5.62 18.62 4.82
N TYR A 73 -5.16 17.76 3.91
CA TYR A 73 -4.14 18.12 2.92
C TYR A 73 -4.49 17.61 1.53
N VAL A 74 -4.43 18.47 0.50
CA VAL A 74 -4.57 18.04 -0.90
C VAL A 74 -3.20 17.87 -1.53
N PHE A 75 -2.89 16.68 -2.04
CA PHE A 75 -1.63 16.43 -2.73
C PHE A 75 -1.60 17.13 -4.10
N LYS A 76 -0.43 17.70 -4.43
CA LYS A 76 -0.20 18.53 -5.64
C LYS A 76 -0.19 17.75 -6.97
N THR A 77 -0.68 16.51 -7.01
CA THR A 77 -0.68 15.70 -8.23
C THR A 77 -1.68 16.27 -9.24
N HIS A 78 -1.18 16.61 -10.45
CA HIS A 78 -1.87 17.47 -11.42
C HIS A 78 -3.29 17.00 -11.78
N GLU A 79 -3.52 15.68 -11.86
CA GLU A 79 -4.76 15.13 -12.44
C GLU A 79 -5.74 14.51 -11.45
N ARG A 80 -5.33 14.20 -10.21
CA ARG A 80 -6.08 13.24 -9.35
C ARG A 80 -6.50 13.77 -7.98
N ALA A 81 -5.99 14.95 -7.60
CA ALA A 81 -6.26 15.63 -6.32
C ALA A 81 -6.43 14.69 -5.10
N PRO A 82 -5.48 13.77 -4.81
CA PRO A 82 -5.62 12.94 -3.63
C PRO A 82 -5.73 13.79 -2.38
N VAL A 83 -6.61 13.41 -1.46
CA VAL A 83 -6.84 14.17 -0.23
C VAL A 83 -6.45 13.33 0.96
N LEU A 84 -5.80 13.97 1.91
CA LEU A 84 -5.51 13.50 3.24
C LEU A 84 -6.60 14.03 4.19
N MET A 85 -7.30 13.13 4.89
CA MET A 85 -8.34 13.51 5.85
C MET A 85 -8.03 12.91 7.21
N HIS A 86 -8.15 13.72 8.26
CA HIS A 86 -8.00 13.31 9.65
C HIS A 86 -9.36 13.24 10.34
N PHE A 87 -9.57 12.20 11.13
CA PHE A 87 -10.82 11.95 11.85
C PHE A 87 -10.53 11.75 13.34
N LEU A 88 -11.36 12.34 14.19
CA LEU A 88 -11.38 12.02 15.61
C LEU A 88 -12.26 10.80 15.79
N THR A 89 -11.78 9.79 16.51
CA THR A 89 -12.55 8.55 16.71
C THR A 89 -12.59 8.15 18.17
N THR A 90 -13.72 7.59 18.59
CA THR A 90 -13.91 7.13 19.96
C THR A 90 -14.30 5.65 19.96
N PRO A 91 -13.71 4.81 20.82
CA PRO A 91 -14.15 3.43 20.94
C PRO A 91 -15.62 3.40 21.39
N ASN A 92 -16.34 2.34 21.03
CA ASN A 92 -17.67 2.14 21.59
C ASN A 92 -17.59 1.82 23.10
N SER A 93 -18.65 2.17 23.85
CA SER A 93 -18.72 1.96 25.30
C SER A 93 -18.64 0.48 25.71
N ALA A 94 -18.94 -0.44 24.80
CA ALA A 94 -18.94 -1.88 25.05
C ALA A 94 -17.62 -2.58 24.67
N HIS A 95 -16.64 -1.84 24.11
CA HIS A 95 -15.39 -2.40 23.55
C HIS A 95 -15.64 -3.63 22.66
N MET A 96 -16.63 -3.53 21.78
CA MET A 96 -16.98 -4.56 20.81
C MET A 96 -16.18 -4.38 19.52
N ASP A 97 -15.94 -5.48 18.82
CA ASP A 97 -15.38 -5.44 17.47
C ASP A 97 -16.42 -4.94 16.48
N VAL A 98 -15.98 -4.62 15.27
CA VAL A 98 -16.84 -4.09 14.21
C VAL A 98 -18.01 -5.04 13.93
N SER A 99 -17.77 -6.35 13.89
CA SER A 99 -18.80 -7.37 13.62
C SER A 99 -19.85 -7.42 14.72
N CYS A 100 -19.43 -7.46 15.99
CA CYS A 100 -20.29 -7.53 17.16
C CYS A 100 -21.06 -6.21 17.36
N ALA A 101 -20.42 -5.06 17.14
CA ALA A 101 -21.08 -3.76 17.18
C ALA A 101 -22.17 -3.65 16.11
N LEU A 102 -21.89 -4.12 14.89
CA LEU A 102 -22.86 -4.16 13.81
C LEU A 102 -24.02 -5.12 14.12
N PHE A 103 -23.69 -6.32 14.61
CA PHE A 103 -24.70 -7.32 14.98
C PHE A 103 -25.63 -6.79 16.07
N ALA A 104 -25.07 -6.22 17.14
CA ALA A 104 -25.84 -5.61 18.22
C ALA A 104 -26.75 -4.48 17.71
N HIS A 105 -26.29 -3.67 16.74
CA HIS A 105 -27.11 -2.62 16.14
C HIS A 105 -28.27 -3.18 15.30
N LEU A 106 -28.00 -4.18 14.44
CA LEU A 106 -29.01 -4.78 13.57
C LEU A 106 -30.10 -5.52 14.34
N HIS A 107 -29.76 -6.03 15.51
CA HIS A 107 -30.63 -6.82 16.36
C HIS A 107 -31.05 -6.08 17.63
N ALA A 108 -30.82 -4.76 17.76
CA ALA A 108 -31.12 -4.00 18.99
C ALA A 108 -32.58 -4.09 19.51
N GLN A 109 -33.52 -4.62 18.70
CA GLN A 109 -34.91 -4.84 19.05
C GLN A 109 -35.26 -6.30 19.38
N ASP A 110 -34.33 -7.24 19.20
CA ASP A 110 -34.52 -8.65 19.46
C ASP A 110 -34.13 -8.94 20.93
N GLU A 111 -35.04 -9.53 21.71
CA GLU A 111 -34.76 -10.01 23.06
C GLU A 111 -33.90 -11.29 22.95
N HIS A 112 -32.71 -11.30 23.56
CA HIS A 112 -31.67 -12.35 23.55
C HIS A 112 -30.60 -12.27 22.45
N ILE A 113 -29.66 -11.33 22.60
CA ILE A 113 -28.41 -11.30 21.84
C ILE A 113 -27.23 -11.51 22.78
N ASP A 114 -26.55 -12.63 22.60
CA ASP A 114 -25.23 -12.83 23.19
C ASP A 114 -24.22 -11.98 22.41
N THR A 115 -23.71 -10.92 23.05
CA THR A 115 -22.63 -10.09 22.49
C THR A 115 -21.28 -10.61 22.97
N VAL A 116 -20.32 -10.78 22.05
CA VAL A 116 -18.94 -11.17 22.37
C VAL A 116 -18.11 -9.90 22.55
N LYS A 117 -17.31 -9.83 23.62
CA LYS A 117 -16.36 -8.73 23.83
C LYS A 117 -15.17 -8.88 22.90
N CYS A 118 -14.69 -7.77 22.34
CA CYS A 118 -13.47 -7.79 21.53
C CYS A 118 -12.23 -7.93 22.41
N ASN A 119 -11.43 -8.93 22.11
CA ASN A 119 -10.14 -9.19 22.78
C ASN A 119 -8.95 -8.59 22.01
N ALA A 120 -9.19 -7.86 20.90
CA ALA A 120 -8.11 -7.17 20.20
C ALA A 120 -7.48 -6.11 21.11
N PRO A 121 -6.19 -5.78 20.96
CA PRO A 121 -5.60 -4.67 21.68
C PRO A 121 -6.29 -3.36 21.29
N VAL A 122 -6.69 -2.57 22.29
CA VAL A 122 -7.26 -1.23 22.09
C VAL A 122 -6.15 -0.30 21.61
N LEU A 123 -6.36 0.44 20.53
CA LEU A 123 -5.46 1.51 20.10
C LEU A 123 -5.52 2.64 21.15
N ASN A 124 -4.38 2.89 21.81
CA ASN A 124 -4.07 3.99 22.75
C ASN A 124 -5.29 4.65 23.45
N GLU A 125 -5.61 4.21 24.67
CA GLU A 125 -6.62 4.86 25.53
C GLU A 125 -6.32 6.36 25.79
N SER A 126 -5.06 6.78 25.67
CA SER A 126 -4.57 8.13 25.97
C SER A 126 -4.75 9.14 24.84
N THR A 127 -5.10 8.71 23.63
CA THR A 127 -5.27 9.61 22.46
C THR A 127 -6.55 9.25 21.71
N PRO A 128 -7.59 10.12 21.71
CA PRO A 128 -8.81 9.92 20.90
C PRO A 128 -8.56 10.07 19.38
N PHE A 129 -7.30 10.20 18.99
CA PHE A 129 -6.87 10.34 17.61
C PHE A 129 -6.49 8.96 17.09
N ILE A 130 -7.30 8.44 16.19
CA ILE A 130 -6.76 7.51 15.20
C ILE A 130 -6.53 8.36 13.97
N ASP A 131 -5.26 8.59 13.64
CA ASP A 131 -4.85 9.12 12.34
C ASP A 131 -5.15 8.06 11.26
N GLU A 132 -6.40 7.69 11.09
CA GLU A 132 -6.83 6.88 9.97
C GLU A 132 -6.98 7.81 8.79
N LEU A 133 -5.81 7.95 8.18
CA LEU A 133 -5.54 8.91 7.18
C LEU A 133 -6.04 8.38 5.86
N LEU A 134 -7.10 8.99 5.39
CA LEU A 134 -7.82 8.49 4.26
C LEU A 134 -7.29 9.14 2.99
N LEU A 135 -6.29 8.51 2.36
CA LEU A 135 -5.90 8.90 1.02
C LEU A 135 -6.95 8.40 0.05
N VAL A 136 -7.92 9.26 -0.26
CA VAL A 136 -8.81 9.02 -1.39
C VAL A 136 -8.03 9.38 -2.64
N ARG A 137 -7.73 8.38 -3.47
CA ARG A 137 -6.96 8.57 -4.69
C ARG A 137 -7.79 8.10 -5.86
N GLN A 138 -8.08 9.02 -6.78
CA GLN A 138 -8.61 8.64 -8.07
C GLN A 138 -7.45 8.14 -8.93
N PHE A 139 -7.46 6.89 -9.35
CA PHE A 139 -6.41 6.35 -10.21
C PHE A 139 -6.86 6.31 -11.67
N TYR A 140 -5.90 6.36 -12.60
CA TYR A 140 -6.08 5.74 -13.93
C TYR A 140 -6.00 4.21 -13.83
N ASP A 141 -5.37 3.69 -12.76
CA ASP A 141 -5.11 2.29 -12.47
C ASP A 141 -6.03 1.79 -11.34
N ASP A 142 -6.87 0.82 -11.67
CA ASP A 142 -7.86 0.24 -10.76
C ASP A 142 -7.24 -0.25 -9.42
N LEU A 143 -7.72 0.30 -8.29
CA LEU A 143 -7.27 -0.03 -6.93
C LEU A 143 -7.38 -1.51 -6.57
N ARG A 144 -8.23 -2.27 -7.27
CA ARG A 144 -8.33 -3.73 -7.09
C ARG A 144 -7.00 -4.43 -7.39
N GLN A 145 -6.13 -3.85 -8.23
CA GLN A 145 -4.77 -4.36 -8.41
C GLN A 145 -3.93 -4.18 -7.15
N GLU A 146 -3.98 -3.00 -6.52
CA GLU A 146 -3.23 -2.74 -5.29
C GLU A 146 -3.76 -3.59 -4.13
N VAL A 147 -5.08 -3.81 -4.05
CA VAL A 147 -5.69 -4.75 -3.08
C VAL A 147 -5.11 -6.15 -3.24
N LEU A 148 -5.01 -6.67 -4.48
CA LEU A 148 -4.39 -7.97 -4.74
C LEU A 148 -2.91 -7.98 -4.29
N VAL A 149 -2.16 -6.93 -4.57
CA VAL A 149 -0.74 -6.83 -4.17
C VAL A 149 -0.61 -6.82 -2.65
N MET A 150 -1.42 -6.04 -1.93
CA MET A 150 -1.42 -6.02 -0.45
C MET A 150 -1.85 -7.36 0.15
N GLN A 151 -2.76 -8.10 -0.50
CA GLN A 151 -3.13 -9.44 -0.08
C GLN A 151 -1.93 -10.41 -0.18
N LEU A 152 -1.17 -10.36 -1.27
CA LEU A 152 0.04 -11.18 -1.44
C LEU A 152 1.13 -10.81 -0.42
N ILE A 153 1.35 -9.50 -0.19
CA ILE A 153 2.33 -9.01 0.78
C ILE A 153 1.96 -9.42 2.20
N SER A 154 0.68 -9.30 2.58
CA SER A 154 0.20 -9.72 3.89
C SER A 154 0.41 -11.22 4.12
N TYR A 155 0.12 -12.04 3.10
CA TYR A 155 0.36 -13.47 3.16
C TYR A 155 1.86 -13.80 3.31
N LEU A 156 2.73 -13.13 2.55
CA LEU A 156 4.18 -13.31 2.65
C LEU A 156 4.74 -12.86 4.01
N ASP A 157 4.22 -11.76 4.56
CA ASP A 157 4.60 -11.29 5.90
C ASP A 157 4.28 -12.34 6.97
N ASP A 158 3.12 -12.98 6.89
CA ASP A 158 2.73 -14.08 7.77
C ASP A 158 3.58 -15.35 7.54
N VAL A 159 4.00 -15.64 6.31
CA VAL A 159 4.97 -16.71 6.02
C VAL A 159 6.31 -16.43 6.69
N PHE A 160 6.86 -15.23 6.48
CA PHE A 160 8.17 -14.86 7.03
C PHE A 160 8.19 -14.85 8.55
N LYS A 161 7.11 -14.40 9.20
CA LYS A 161 6.94 -14.48 10.65
C LYS A 161 6.91 -15.93 11.15
N ARG A 162 6.18 -16.83 10.47
CA ARG A 162 6.11 -18.26 10.83
C ARG A 162 7.44 -18.98 10.62
N GLU A 163 8.21 -18.58 9.63
CA GLU A 163 9.57 -19.09 9.41
C GLU A 163 10.63 -18.39 10.28
N HIS A 164 10.23 -17.49 11.18
CA HIS A 164 11.11 -16.74 12.07
C HIS A 164 12.20 -15.92 11.33
N LEU A 165 11.91 -15.51 10.08
CA LEU A 165 12.79 -14.65 9.31
C LEU A 165 12.74 -13.22 9.85
N LYS A 166 13.90 -12.60 10.02
CA LYS A 166 14.04 -11.20 10.49
C LYS A 166 13.77 -10.20 9.34
N LEU A 167 12.65 -10.38 8.66
CA LEU A 167 12.16 -9.53 7.59
C LEU A 167 11.04 -8.64 8.13
N LYS A 168 10.88 -7.46 7.54
CA LYS A 168 9.82 -6.52 7.91
C LYS A 168 9.10 -6.07 6.66
N LEU A 169 7.88 -6.55 6.47
CA LEU A 169 6.94 -5.99 5.50
C LEU A 169 5.93 -5.11 6.24
N HIS A 170 5.36 -4.15 5.52
CA HIS A 170 4.34 -3.26 6.06
C HIS A 170 3.16 -3.20 5.08
N PRO A 171 2.30 -4.23 5.05
CA PRO A 171 1.06 -4.17 4.32
C PRO A 171 0.17 -3.08 4.91
N TYR A 172 -0.38 -2.22 4.07
CA TYR A 172 -1.31 -1.17 4.46
C TYR A 172 -2.71 -1.49 3.90
N ARG A 173 -3.74 -0.98 4.58
CA ARG A 173 -5.14 -1.28 4.27
C ARG A 173 -5.60 -0.47 3.07
N ILE A 174 -6.30 -1.14 2.15
CA ILE A 174 -6.88 -0.54 0.95
C ILE A 174 -8.32 -1.01 0.83
N LEU A 175 -9.22 -0.07 0.56
CA LEU A 175 -10.60 -0.36 0.19
C LEU A 175 -10.91 0.25 -1.17
N SER A 176 -11.17 -0.60 -2.16
CA SER A 176 -11.72 -0.16 -3.45
C SER A 176 -13.22 0.09 -3.30
N THR A 177 -13.65 1.34 -3.54
CA THR A 177 -15.07 1.75 -3.47
C THR A 177 -15.72 1.83 -4.85
N GLY A 178 -14.90 1.76 -5.91
CA GLY A 178 -15.33 1.74 -7.31
C GLY A 178 -14.16 1.47 -8.24
N ALA A 179 -14.39 1.55 -9.56
CA ALA A 179 -13.36 1.29 -10.58
C ALA A 179 -12.22 2.32 -10.57
N SER A 180 -12.51 3.54 -10.12
CA SER A 180 -11.55 4.65 -10.08
C SER A 180 -11.43 5.30 -8.70
N THR A 181 -12.22 4.88 -7.72
CA THR A 181 -12.22 5.47 -6.38
C THR A 181 -11.90 4.42 -5.32
N GLY A 182 -11.27 4.87 -4.25
CA GLY A 182 -11.05 4.07 -3.07
C GLY A 182 -10.15 4.77 -2.09
N LEU A 183 -9.87 4.04 -1.02
CA LEU A 183 -9.35 4.52 0.22
C LEU A 183 -8.06 3.77 0.51
N ILE A 184 -7.00 4.49 0.88
CA ILE A 184 -5.72 3.89 1.26
C ILE A 184 -5.33 4.44 2.64
N GLU A 185 -4.93 3.55 3.53
CA GLU A 185 -4.30 3.88 4.81
C GLU A 185 -2.93 4.55 4.58
N LEU A 186 -2.67 5.67 5.25
CA LEU A 186 -1.30 6.21 5.27
C LEU A 186 -0.41 5.41 6.20
N VAL A 187 0.77 5.09 5.68
CA VAL A 187 1.93 4.71 6.49
C VAL A 187 2.43 5.91 7.28
N ALA A 188 2.04 5.99 8.55
CA ALA A 188 2.52 7.00 9.49
C ALA A 188 4.04 6.87 9.76
N ASN A 189 4.68 7.98 10.16
CA ASN A 189 6.12 8.06 10.43
C ASN A 189 7.03 7.66 9.25
N ALA A 190 6.51 7.74 8.02
CA ALA A 190 7.28 7.53 6.80
C ALA A 190 7.43 8.83 6.01
N THR A 191 8.58 8.99 5.36
CA THR A 191 8.83 10.06 4.39
C THR A 191 9.31 9.42 3.10
N SER A 192 8.92 9.97 1.95
CA SER A 192 9.40 9.46 0.67
C SER A 192 10.90 9.64 0.53
N PHE A 193 11.58 8.73 -0.17
CA PHE A 193 13.02 8.81 -0.38
C PHE A 193 13.42 10.11 -1.09
N ASP A 194 12.64 10.56 -2.08
CA ASP A 194 12.81 11.86 -2.72
C ASP A 194 12.62 13.04 -1.75
N GLY A 195 11.67 12.92 -0.82
CA GLY A 195 11.46 13.90 0.24
C GLY A 195 12.67 13.99 1.16
N LEU A 196 13.22 12.84 1.56
CA LEU A 196 14.43 12.76 2.38
C LEU A 196 15.64 13.38 1.65
N LYS A 197 15.85 13.06 0.37
CA LYS A 197 16.94 13.63 -0.43
C LYS A 197 16.89 15.15 -0.55
N LYS A 198 15.67 15.70 -0.68
CA LYS A 198 15.44 17.15 -0.68
C LYS A 198 15.76 17.79 0.67
N ILE A 199 15.34 17.16 1.77
CA ILE A 199 15.65 17.63 3.13
C ILE A 199 17.16 17.63 3.39
N LEU A 200 17.86 16.60 2.92
CA LEU A 200 19.31 16.47 3.08
C LEU A 200 20.14 17.32 2.11
N GLY A 201 19.51 18.15 1.27
CA GLY A 201 20.21 19.01 0.30
C GLY A 201 20.93 18.26 -0.84
N ARG A 202 20.68 16.95 -0.99
CA ARG A 202 21.31 16.08 -2.00
C ARG A 202 20.48 15.92 -3.26
N ALA A 203 19.63 16.89 -3.57
CA ALA A 203 18.71 16.82 -4.70
C ALA A 203 19.03 17.83 -5.81
N PRO A 204 20.15 17.72 -6.53
CA PRO A 204 20.31 18.45 -7.78
C PRO A 204 19.86 17.52 -8.91
N GLY A 205 18.67 17.73 -9.46
CA GLY A 205 18.23 17.00 -10.65
C GLY A 205 16.73 16.87 -10.81
N GLY A 206 16.18 17.65 -11.73
CA GLY A 206 14.81 17.47 -12.22
C GLY A 206 14.67 16.21 -13.08
N SER A 207 13.49 15.59 -12.96
CA SER A 207 12.73 14.75 -13.90
C SER A 207 13.44 14.06 -15.09
N PHE A 208 14.54 13.35 -14.89
CA PHE A 208 15.05 12.40 -15.89
C PHE A 208 15.07 10.97 -15.33
N SER A 209 13.99 10.23 -15.57
CA SER A 209 13.87 8.79 -15.31
C SER A 209 14.03 8.00 -16.61
N PHE A 210 15.26 7.67 -16.99
CA PHE A 210 15.52 6.63 -17.98
C PHE A 210 15.42 5.28 -17.25
N GLU A 211 14.23 4.69 -17.20
CA GLU A 211 13.97 3.48 -16.42
C GLU A 211 13.77 2.25 -17.28
N THR A 212 14.61 1.25 -17.02
CA THR A 212 14.63 -0.05 -17.69
C THR A 212 14.62 -1.18 -16.65
N ALA A 213 14.68 -0.85 -15.34
CA ALA A 213 14.58 -1.81 -14.25
C ALA A 213 13.63 -1.31 -13.13
N PRO A 214 12.86 -2.23 -12.52
CA PRO A 214 11.77 -1.98 -11.56
C PRO A 214 12.18 -1.82 -10.09
N PHE A 215 13.38 -2.24 -9.71
CA PHE A 215 13.98 -1.98 -8.41
C PHE A 215 15.47 -1.73 -8.60
N LYS A 216 15.98 -0.73 -7.91
CA LYS A 216 17.40 -0.36 -7.93
C LYS A 216 17.92 -0.48 -6.50
N LEU A 217 18.93 -1.32 -6.32
CA LEU A 217 19.71 -1.34 -5.09
C LEU A 217 20.80 -0.29 -5.25
N THR A 218 20.51 0.95 -4.83
CA THR A 218 21.43 2.08 -5.04
C THR A 218 22.68 1.95 -4.19
N MET A 219 23.77 2.58 -4.59
CA MET A 219 25.01 2.62 -3.81
C MET A 219 24.76 3.16 -2.39
N GLU A 220 23.96 4.22 -2.25
CA GLU A 220 23.57 4.78 -0.94
C GLU A 220 22.89 3.75 -0.02
N MET A 221 22.03 2.88 -0.56
CA MET A 221 21.41 1.81 0.22
C MET A 221 22.45 0.79 0.69
N VAL A 222 23.44 0.47 -0.17
CA VAL A 222 24.53 -0.45 0.15
C VAL A 222 25.50 0.16 1.16
N GLU A 223 25.81 1.45 1.04
CA GLU A 223 26.63 2.19 2.00
C GLU A 223 25.96 2.31 3.36
N CYS A 224 24.64 2.51 3.42
CA CYS A 224 23.87 2.43 4.67
C CYS A 224 23.99 1.06 5.35
N MET A 225 24.25 0.00 4.59
CA MET A 225 24.55 -1.33 5.14
C MET A 225 26.03 -1.48 5.54
N GLY A 226 26.92 -0.57 5.17
CA GLY A 226 28.36 -0.65 5.44
C GLY A 226 29.20 -1.09 4.23
N GLY A 227 28.61 -1.09 3.03
CA GLY A 227 29.28 -1.47 1.79
C GLY A 227 29.03 -2.93 1.39
N LYS A 228 29.36 -3.26 0.14
CA LYS A 228 29.11 -4.58 -0.47
C LYS A 228 29.83 -5.74 0.24
N ASP A 229 30.99 -5.46 0.83
CA ASP A 229 31.83 -6.47 1.48
C ASP A 229 31.52 -6.58 2.99
N SER A 230 30.50 -5.86 3.47
CA SER A 230 30.13 -5.84 4.90
C SER A 230 29.33 -7.08 5.33
N ALA A 231 29.41 -7.40 6.62
CA ALA A 231 28.61 -8.46 7.22
C ALA A 231 27.09 -8.19 7.10
N ASN A 232 26.67 -6.92 7.12
CA ASN A 232 25.28 -6.54 6.96
C ASN A 232 24.78 -6.73 5.52
N PHE A 233 25.60 -6.42 4.51
CA PHE A 233 25.26 -6.71 3.12
C PHE A 233 25.15 -8.21 2.87
N LYS A 234 26.06 -9.00 3.46
CA LYS A 234 25.92 -10.46 3.46
C LYS A 234 24.61 -10.91 4.12
N THR A 235 24.29 -10.35 5.29
CA THR A 235 23.03 -10.65 6.01
C THR A 235 21.81 -10.28 5.18
N PHE A 236 21.83 -9.14 4.49
CA PHE A 236 20.82 -8.72 3.52
C PHE A 236 20.64 -9.80 2.45
N THR A 237 21.71 -10.21 1.76
CA THR A 237 21.66 -11.24 0.71
C THR A 237 21.15 -12.58 1.22
N ASP A 238 21.64 -13.03 2.38
CA ASP A 238 21.20 -14.27 3.02
C ASP A 238 19.70 -14.22 3.35
N LEU A 239 19.17 -13.08 3.82
CA LEU A 239 17.75 -12.89 4.10
C LEU A 239 16.91 -12.89 2.80
N CYS A 240 17.41 -12.35 1.69
CA CYS A 240 16.72 -12.41 0.39
C CYS A 240 16.53 -13.84 -0.09
N ILE A 241 17.60 -14.63 0.01
CA ILE A 241 17.61 -16.03 -0.41
C ILE A 241 16.63 -16.81 0.45
N GLN A 242 16.69 -16.63 1.77
CA GLN A 242 15.74 -17.26 2.69
C GLN A 242 14.29 -16.84 2.39
N ALA A 243 14.04 -15.56 2.15
CA ALA A 243 12.71 -15.05 1.78
C ALA A 243 12.19 -15.69 0.48
N ALA A 244 13.03 -15.80 -0.55
CA ALA A 244 12.66 -16.38 -1.83
C ALA A 244 12.36 -17.89 -1.71
N VAL A 245 13.15 -18.62 -0.92
CA VAL A 245 12.91 -20.04 -0.64
C VAL A 245 11.61 -20.23 0.15
N ALA A 246 11.38 -19.42 1.19
CA ALA A 246 10.16 -19.44 1.98
C ALA A 246 8.92 -19.13 1.12
N ALA A 247 8.98 -18.08 0.29
CA ALA A 247 7.92 -17.73 -0.64
C ALA A 247 7.64 -18.85 -1.65
N ARG A 248 8.69 -19.50 -2.19
CA ARG A 248 8.56 -20.62 -3.12
C ARG A 248 7.83 -21.81 -2.51
N ARG A 249 8.05 -22.15 -1.23
CA ARG A 249 7.32 -23.23 -0.54
C ARG A 249 5.81 -23.00 -0.51
N HIS A 250 5.40 -21.73 -0.53
CA HIS A 250 4.00 -21.31 -0.63
C HIS A 250 3.60 -20.85 -2.03
N GLY A 251 4.44 -21.09 -3.04
CA GLY A 251 4.29 -20.52 -4.37
C GLY A 251 3.02 -20.98 -5.08
N GLU A 252 2.59 -22.23 -4.91
CA GLU A 252 1.32 -22.69 -5.50
C GLU A 252 0.11 -21.95 -4.89
N THR A 253 0.10 -21.68 -3.58
CA THR A 253 -0.96 -20.87 -2.95
C THR A 253 -0.97 -19.44 -3.50
N LEU A 254 0.21 -18.81 -3.61
CA LEU A 254 0.36 -17.47 -4.18
C LEU A 254 -0.11 -17.45 -5.65
N TYR A 255 0.27 -18.46 -6.43
CA TYR A 255 -0.15 -18.63 -7.82
C TYR A 255 -1.67 -18.77 -7.94
N THR A 256 -2.29 -19.65 -7.14
CA THR A 256 -3.75 -19.84 -7.13
C THR A 256 -4.50 -18.55 -6.81
N LEU A 257 -4.03 -17.74 -5.85
CA LEU A 257 -4.66 -16.44 -5.55
C LEU A 257 -4.67 -15.51 -6.77
N VAL A 258 -3.56 -15.43 -7.49
CA VAL A 258 -3.45 -14.59 -8.71
C VAL A 258 -4.26 -15.19 -9.87
N GLU A 259 -4.26 -16.50 -10.03
CA GLU A 259 -5.02 -17.21 -11.07
C GLU A 259 -6.52 -16.99 -10.91
N VAL A 260 -7.07 -17.20 -9.70
CA VAL A 260 -8.48 -16.96 -9.40
C VAL A 260 -8.87 -15.51 -9.68
N MET A 261 -8.02 -14.55 -9.29
CA MET A 261 -8.26 -13.11 -9.52
C MET A 261 -8.12 -12.70 -10.99
N SER A 262 -7.44 -13.50 -11.81
CA SER A 262 -7.29 -13.25 -13.25
C SER A 262 -8.52 -13.68 -14.06
N PHE A 263 -9.33 -14.61 -13.54
CA PHE A 263 -10.45 -15.20 -14.25
C PHE A 263 -11.50 -14.14 -14.60
N HIS A 264 -11.72 -13.93 -15.92
CA HIS A 264 -12.60 -12.88 -16.48
C HIS A 264 -12.31 -11.45 -15.99
N SER A 265 -11.09 -11.20 -15.51
CA SER A 265 -10.71 -9.90 -14.97
C SER A 265 -10.45 -8.89 -16.09
N LYS A 266 -10.94 -7.66 -15.89
CA LYS A 266 -10.69 -6.51 -16.78
C LYS A 266 -9.52 -5.65 -16.29
N LEU A 267 -8.80 -6.09 -15.26
CA LEU A 267 -7.69 -5.31 -14.70
C LEU A 267 -6.53 -5.25 -15.70
N PRO A 268 -5.93 -4.05 -15.92
CA PRO A 268 -4.77 -3.86 -16.80
C PRO A 268 -3.62 -4.88 -16.59
N CYS A 269 -3.37 -5.30 -15.35
CA CYS A 269 -2.32 -6.28 -15.04
C CYS A 269 -2.56 -7.68 -15.67
N PHE A 270 -3.80 -7.99 -16.07
CA PHE A 270 -4.19 -9.25 -16.71
C PHE A 270 -4.53 -9.09 -18.20
N SER A 271 -4.60 -7.87 -18.74
CA SER A 271 -5.01 -7.60 -20.12
C SER A 271 -3.87 -7.45 -21.12
N GLY A 272 -2.64 -7.82 -20.75
CA GLY A 272 -1.48 -7.82 -21.66
C GLY A 272 -0.91 -6.44 -21.99
N ILE A 273 -1.40 -5.37 -21.34
CA ILE A 273 -0.92 -4.01 -21.54
C ILE A 273 -0.22 -3.55 -20.25
N ILE A 274 1.12 -3.64 -20.28
CA ILE A 274 2.08 -2.98 -19.39
C ILE A 274 1.93 -3.32 -17.89
N ILE A 275 2.50 -4.46 -17.48
CA ILE A 275 2.89 -4.69 -16.08
C ILE A 275 4.23 -3.97 -15.84
N SER A 276 4.21 -2.63 -15.81
CA SER A 276 5.39 -1.84 -15.40
C SER A 276 5.14 -1.03 -14.12
N LYS A 277 3.92 -1.09 -13.55
CA LYS A 277 3.56 -0.27 -12.37
C LYS A 277 2.99 -1.04 -11.18
N MET A 278 2.75 -2.35 -11.29
CA MET A 278 2.08 -3.16 -10.25
C MET A 278 2.92 -3.37 -8.97
N LEU A 279 4.17 -2.89 -8.89
CA LEU A 279 5.09 -3.24 -7.78
C LEU A 279 5.83 -2.07 -7.13
N LEU A 280 5.32 -0.84 -7.22
CA LEU A 280 6.06 0.33 -6.74
C LEU A 280 6.08 0.55 -5.20
N LEU A 281 5.51 -0.34 -4.38
CA LEU A 281 5.43 -0.09 -2.92
C LEU A 281 5.89 -1.23 -1.98
N THR A 282 6.58 -2.26 -2.48
CA THR A 282 7.38 -3.12 -1.57
C THR A 282 8.82 -3.27 -2.05
N THR A 283 9.69 -2.61 -1.30
CA THR A 283 11.11 -2.92 -1.18
C THR A 283 11.30 -4.44 -1.14
N PHE A 284 12.25 -4.93 -1.92
CA PHE A 284 12.64 -6.33 -2.16
C PHE A 284 11.95 -7.15 -3.25
N PHE A 285 10.63 -7.09 -3.44
CA PHE A 285 9.99 -7.92 -4.48
C PHE A 285 9.97 -7.27 -5.86
N SER A 286 10.41 -6.01 -5.98
CA SER A 286 10.36 -5.29 -7.25
C SER A 286 11.52 -5.60 -8.19
N ALA A 287 12.57 -6.35 -7.84
CA ALA A 287 13.70 -6.67 -8.73
C ALA A 287 13.39 -7.60 -9.95
N PHE A 288 12.11 -7.79 -10.30
CA PHE A 288 11.59 -8.89 -11.15
C PHE A 288 10.99 -8.47 -12.53
N VAL A 289 11.33 -7.29 -13.03
CA VAL A 289 10.80 -6.71 -14.29
C VAL A 289 11.98 -6.36 -15.19
N THR A 290 12.59 -7.37 -15.80
CA THR A 290 13.31 -7.13 -17.04
C THR A 290 12.28 -6.90 -18.14
N ASN A 291 12.47 -5.86 -18.95
CA ASN A 291 11.64 -5.51 -20.10
C ASN A 291 11.31 -6.73 -20.94
N VAL A 292 10.04 -7.11 -20.92
CA VAL A 292 9.46 -7.84 -22.04
C VAL A 292 8.13 -7.17 -22.34
N VAL A 293 8.08 -6.46 -23.46
CA VAL A 293 6.82 -6.12 -24.12
C VAL A 293 6.28 -7.45 -24.68
N ILE A 294 5.57 -8.22 -23.85
CA ILE A 294 4.78 -9.36 -24.33
C ILE A 294 3.38 -8.83 -24.56
N LEU A 295 2.89 -8.93 -25.79
CA LEU A 295 1.47 -8.91 -26.12
C LEU A 295 0.83 -10.11 -25.38
N GLY A 296 0.54 -9.95 -24.09
CA GLY A 296 0.34 -11.07 -23.17
C GLY A 296 -1.12 -11.38 -22.89
N ASN A 297 -1.61 -12.50 -23.41
CA ASN A 297 -2.80 -13.15 -22.86
C ASN A 297 -2.57 -13.49 -21.36
N VAL A 298 -3.63 -13.58 -20.55
CA VAL A 298 -3.60 -13.91 -19.10
C VAL A 298 -2.63 -15.05 -18.77
N THR A 299 -2.57 -16.08 -19.63
CA THR A 299 -1.65 -17.22 -19.51
C THR A 299 -0.18 -16.81 -19.42
N ALA A 300 0.26 -15.82 -20.20
CA ALA A 300 1.64 -15.33 -20.17
C ALA A 300 1.95 -14.58 -18.86
N THR A 301 0.99 -13.81 -18.33
CA THR A 301 1.11 -13.16 -17.02
C THR A 301 1.24 -14.18 -15.90
N LEU A 302 0.39 -15.22 -15.91
CA LEU A 302 0.42 -16.30 -14.92
C LEU A 302 1.72 -17.11 -15.01
N GLN A 303 2.18 -17.42 -16.22
CA GLN A 303 3.46 -18.11 -16.41
C GLN A 303 4.64 -17.27 -15.90
N ALA A 304 4.67 -15.96 -16.23
CA ALA A 304 5.70 -15.07 -15.71
C ALA A 304 5.67 -14.98 -14.18
N PHE A 305 4.48 -15.01 -13.56
CA PHE A 305 4.35 -15.06 -12.11
C PHE A 305 4.88 -16.39 -11.54
N ARG A 306 4.57 -17.52 -12.17
CA ARG A 306 5.09 -18.85 -11.81
C ARG A 306 6.63 -18.89 -11.86
N ASP A 307 7.22 -18.29 -12.88
CA ASP A 307 8.68 -18.20 -13.03
C ASP A 307 9.31 -17.32 -11.94
N ARG A 308 8.65 -16.21 -11.54
CA ARG A 308 9.09 -15.33 -10.44
C ARG A 308 9.03 -16.00 -9.06
N LEU A 309 8.17 -17.00 -8.90
CA LEU A 309 8.10 -17.84 -7.69
C LEU A 309 9.12 -18.99 -7.71
N PHE A 310 9.93 -19.09 -8.77
CA PHE A 310 10.94 -20.14 -8.94
C PHE A 310 10.36 -21.57 -8.89
N LEU A 311 9.08 -21.73 -9.26
CA LEU A 311 8.39 -23.02 -9.22
C LEU A 311 8.94 -23.99 -10.27
N ASN A 312 9.51 -23.47 -11.35
CA ASN A 312 10.16 -24.26 -12.41
C ASN A 312 11.67 -24.41 -12.18
N VAL A 313 12.21 -23.91 -11.06
CA VAL A 313 13.64 -23.97 -10.72
C VAL A 313 13.86 -25.04 -9.65
N PRO A 314 14.87 -25.92 -9.82
CA PRO A 314 15.31 -26.84 -8.77
C PRO A 314 15.70 -26.08 -7.49
N GLU A 315 15.27 -26.59 -6.33
CA GLU A 315 15.41 -25.89 -5.04
C GLU A 315 16.87 -25.53 -4.70
N ASP A 316 17.81 -26.44 -5.02
CA ASP A 316 19.25 -26.26 -4.84
C ASP A 316 19.84 -25.12 -5.67
N LYS A 317 19.13 -24.67 -6.71
CA LYS A 317 19.56 -23.59 -7.61
C LYS A 317 18.93 -22.24 -7.27
N VAL A 318 17.88 -22.20 -6.46
CA VAL A 318 17.14 -20.95 -6.14
C VAL A 318 18.07 -19.91 -5.54
N GLY A 319 18.92 -20.30 -4.58
CA GLY A 319 19.86 -19.37 -3.94
C GLY A 319 20.80 -18.68 -4.94
N ARG A 320 21.39 -19.44 -5.87
CA ARG A 320 22.26 -18.89 -6.91
C ARG A 320 21.53 -17.94 -7.86
N VAL A 321 20.27 -18.25 -8.19
CA VAL A 321 19.45 -17.38 -9.04
C VAL A 321 19.17 -16.05 -8.32
N VAL A 322 18.78 -16.09 -7.05
CA VAL A 322 18.51 -14.89 -6.24
C VAL A 322 19.75 -14.04 -6.04
N GLU A 323 20.90 -14.65 -5.76
CA GLU A 323 22.19 -13.96 -5.66
C GLU A 323 22.53 -13.22 -6.97
N GLY A 324 22.35 -13.90 -8.12
CA GLY A 324 22.52 -13.28 -9.43
C GLY A 324 21.57 -12.11 -9.69
N LEU A 325 20.35 -12.12 -9.13
CA LEU A 325 19.41 -11.00 -9.22
C LEU A 325 19.87 -9.80 -8.38
N ILE A 326 20.41 -10.04 -7.18
CA ILE A 326 20.93 -8.99 -6.30
C ILE A 326 22.12 -8.29 -6.95
N HIS A 327 23.04 -9.05 -7.54
CA HIS A 327 24.16 -8.48 -8.30
C HIS A 327 23.67 -7.61 -9.47
N LYS A 328 22.70 -8.08 -10.25
CA LYS A 328 22.12 -7.29 -11.35
C LYS A 328 21.38 -6.05 -10.89
N ALA A 329 20.72 -6.09 -9.73
CA ALA A 329 20.00 -4.95 -9.16
C ALA A 329 20.96 -3.82 -8.72
N PHE A 330 22.20 -4.18 -8.37
CA PHE A 330 23.28 -3.26 -8.06
C PHE A 330 24.00 -2.77 -9.34
N ASP A 331 24.48 -3.68 -10.19
CA ASP A 331 25.31 -3.41 -11.37
C ASP A 331 24.55 -2.87 -12.59
N ASN A 332 23.30 -2.45 -12.43
CA ASN A 332 22.52 -1.93 -13.54
C ASN A 332 23.14 -0.61 -14.04
N PHE A 333 23.36 -0.51 -15.35
CA PHE A 333 23.91 0.67 -16.06
C PHE A 333 23.17 1.99 -15.71
N GLY A 334 21.89 1.90 -15.31
CA GLY A 334 21.11 3.04 -14.81
C GLY A 334 21.53 3.54 -13.43
N THR A 335 22.03 2.68 -12.54
CA THR A 335 22.64 3.05 -11.26
C THR A 335 23.95 3.78 -11.51
N ALA A 336 24.82 3.25 -12.38
CA ALA A 336 26.09 3.91 -12.73
C ALA A 336 25.90 5.33 -13.33
N LYS A 337 24.89 5.55 -14.18
CA LYS A 337 24.57 6.90 -14.69
C LYS A 337 23.93 7.82 -13.64
N TYR A 338 23.12 7.27 -12.74
CA TYR A 338 22.57 8.01 -11.60
C TYR A 338 23.68 8.44 -10.65
N ASP A 339 24.63 7.55 -10.38
CA ASP A 339 25.80 7.78 -9.54
C ASP A 339 26.73 8.82 -10.18
N GLN A 340 27.00 8.72 -11.49
CA GLN A 340 27.79 9.71 -12.23
C GLN A 340 27.14 11.10 -12.22
N PHE A 341 25.81 11.14 -12.28
CA PHE A 341 25.04 12.38 -12.16
C PHE A 341 25.08 12.94 -10.73
N GLN A 342 24.99 12.10 -9.69
CA GLN A 342 25.14 12.50 -8.29
C GLN A 342 26.56 12.98 -7.97
N GLU A 343 27.61 12.34 -8.48
CA GLU A 343 29.00 12.79 -8.34
C GLU A 343 29.20 14.18 -8.97
N TYR A 344 28.72 14.38 -10.19
CA TYR A 344 28.82 15.67 -10.89
C TYR A 344 28.04 16.79 -10.18
N SER A 345 26.93 16.44 -9.55
CA SER A 345 25.99 17.41 -9.00
C SER A 345 26.17 17.71 -7.50
N ASN A 346 26.68 16.75 -6.72
CA ASN A 346 26.99 16.91 -5.29
C ASN A 346 28.49 17.06 -5.00
N GLY A 347 29.36 17.01 -6.02
CA GLY A 347 30.80 17.27 -5.86
C GLY A 347 31.54 16.26 -4.97
N ILE A 348 31.01 15.05 -4.81
CA ILE A 348 31.65 13.98 -4.05
C ILE A 348 32.75 13.37 -4.93
N ALA A 349 33.91 14.03 -5.00
CA ALA A 349 35.12 13.43 -5.52
C ALA A 349 35.68 12.46 -4.47
N LYS A 350 36.10 11.27 -4.92
CA LYS A 350 36.79 10.25 -4.10
C LYS A 350 38.02 10.80 -3.38
#